data_AF-A0A3S1HL68-F1
#
_entry.id   AF-A0A3S1HL68-F1
#
_cell.length_a   1.000
_cell.length_b   1.000
_cell.length_c   1.000
_cell.angle_alpha   90.00
_cell.angle_beta   90.00
_cell.angle_gamma   90.00
#
_symmetry.space_group_name_H-M   'P 1'
#
loop_
_entity.id
_entity.type
_entity.pdbx_description
1 polymer ?
#
loop_
_entity_poly.entity_id
_entity_poly.type
_entity_poly.pdbx_seq_one_letter_code
_entity_poly.pdbx_strand_id
1 'polypeptide(L)'
;MFLLVKDAIKFSILVGLSAIFVDAAIAHGLLWENDPYWTYWITKTFLITTVFLFGTAFLGIGIIPGLVLTAVHTLILEIYYQWLAPVGLPQEPEWLDFNHLWITGVPVHFLAIFGGYLMALWLWRRNHPALEAERGETWRFVVYGLVTAVMIVAIDGILTQLLLLQDFPGITFFVQHILIAFVFVCVWTAYAGAGPTGWTVGALMLALVWTTYAMYLGPRGLPFEEPYYSGYRDLWWLSFPGGFVSALIGWWIAVWLMKNRRMIVVSGVGIAAAMLGLPADPAHAQVRGTDGLAASAQASGDGVRVTGADPVDMNSTQAMNGTIVVQTVEMGNRWSHVQNTDEIHVSAEFTTGDASYAVRIDKPMPRHPLGRYTTWSGAVYEHEMHGDTGIGTAKLPKMRPKIALWGWAEVRRNGEVIARAAPAHVMVVTDGPIPGVMLEIDTEDNGLAAEPDNYINVMWHKVEALQMPEGPERTRQIIGWIGIIAFVALFGGLAAFARVEHPKP
;
A
#
# COMPACT_ATOMS: atom_id res chain seq x y z
N MET A 1 16.38 -3.88 38.10
CA MET A 1 15.70 -5.19 38.28
C MET A 1 15.90 -5.96 37.00
N PHE A 2 16.60 -7.10 37.03
CA PHE A 2 16.82 -7.91 35.83
C PHE A 2 15.49 -8.49 35.35
N LEU A 3 15.13 -8.27 34.08
CA LEU A 3 13.97 -8.89 33.45
C LEU A 3 14.18 -10.40 33.38
N LEU A 4 13.11 -11.18 33.60
CA LEU A 4 13.17 -12.61 33.30
C LEU A 4 13.43 -12.79 31.80
N VAL A 5 14.26 -13.78 31.44
CA VAL A 5 14.61 -14.07 30.04
C VAL A 5 13.35 -14.22 29.17
N LYS A 6 12.33 -14.91 29.70
CA LYS A 6 11.05 -15.12 29.03
C LYS A 6 10.30 -13.81 28.73
N ASP A 7 10.43 -12.81 29.61
CA ASP A 7 9.72 -11.55 29.49
C ASP A 7 10.38 -10.65 28.44
N ALA A 8 11.72 -10.59 28.43
CA ALA A 8 12.47 -9.90 27.39
C ALA A 8 12.17 -10.48 25.99
N ILE A 9 12.14 -11.81 25.84
CA ILE A 9 11.83 -12.47 24.56
C ILE A 9 10.41 -12.14 24.10
N LYS A 10 9.40 -12.34 24.96
CA LYS A 10 7.99 -12.05 24.61
C LYS A 10 7.79 -10.59 24.23
N PHE A 11 8.39 -9.69 24.98
CA PHE A 11 8.30 -8.26 24.71
C PHE A 11 8.91 -7.92 23.34
N SER A 12 10.10 -8.40 23.04
CA SER A 12 10.78 -8.08 21.76
C SER A 12 10.10 -8.68 20.54
N ILE A 13 9.47 -9.86 20.66
CA ILE A 13 8.60 -10.41 19.61
C ILE A 13 7.37 -9.51 19.42
N LEU A 14 6.74 -9.07 20.51
CA LEU A 14 5.62 -8.14 20.45
C LEU A 14 6.02 -6.81 19.79
N VAL A 15 7.21 -6.28 20.09
CA VAL A 15 7.75 -5.08 19.43
C VAL A 15 7.91 -5.30 17.94
N GLY A 16 8.53 -6.41 17.51
CA GLY A 16 8.72 -6.73 16.09
C GLY A 16 7.40 -6.76 15.31
N LEU A 17 6.41 -7.50 15.81
CA LEU A 17 5.09 -7.60 15.18
C LEU A 17 4.30 -6.28 15.23
N SER A 18 4.44 -5.52 16.31
CA SER A 18 3.76 -4.22 16.47
C SER A 18 4.34 -3.15 15.54
N ALA A 19 5.67 -3.08 15.47
CA ALA A 19 6.39 -2.13 14.63
C ALA A 19 6.15 -2.41 13.16
N ILE A 20 6.23 -3.67 12.73
CA ILE A 20 5.99 -4.02 11.33
C ILE A 20 4.53 -3.76 10.92
N PHE A 21 3.58 -3.98 11.84
CA PHE A 21 2.19 -3.62 11.61
C PHE A 21 2.00 -2.12 11.41
N VAL A 22 2.59 -1.28 12.28
CA VAL A 22 2.50 0.19 12.16
C VAL A 22 3.16 0.68 10.87
N ASP A 23 4.29 0.09 10.51
CA ASP A 23 4.99 0.36 9.26
C ASP A 23 4.10 0.02 8.04
N ALA A 24 3.53 -1.19 7.99
CA ALA A 24 2.64 -1.61 6.89
C ALA A 24 1.34 -0.81 6.83
N ALA A 25 0.73 -0.51 7.98
CA ALA A 25 -0.59 0.11 8.08
C ALA A 25 -0.54 1.63 7.94
N ILE A 26 0.42 2.30 8.56
CA ILE A 26 0.48 3.75 8.66
C ILE A 26 1.57 4.30 7.74
N ALA A 27 2.81 3.80 7.82
CA ALA A 27 3.89 4.32 6.98
C ALA A 27 3.59 4.06 5.49
N HIS A 28 3.40 2.80 5.10
CA HIS A 28 3.06 2.43 3.71
C HIS A 28 1.58 2.59 3.38
N GLY A 29 0.69 2.54 4.37
CA GLY A 29 -0.73 2.69 4.07
C GLY A 29 -1.15 4.15 3.84
N LEU A 30 -0.60 5.09 4.61
CA LEU A 30 -1.01 6.51 4.58
C LEU A 30 0.04 7.44 3.93
N LEU A 31 1.35 7.20 4.10
CA LEU A 31 2.39 8.11 3.60
C LEU A 31 3.02 7.65 2.30
N TRP A 32 3.51 6.42 2.27
CA TRP A 32 4.31 5.89 1.18
C TRP A 32 3.47 5.05 0.23
N GLU A 33 3.98 4.90 -0.98
CA GLU A 33 3.54 3.84 -1.86
C GLU A 33 4.01 2.49 -1.30
N ASN A 34 3.31 1.44 -1.73
CA ASN A 34 3.46 0.12 -1.14
C ASN A 34 4.88 -0.44 -1.36
N ASP A 35 5.52 -0.88 -0.27
CA ASP A 35 6.74 -1.65 -0.35
C ASP A 35 6.47 -3.15 -0.08
N PRO A 36 6.64 -4.07 -1.05
CA PRO A 36 5.79 -5.25 -1.11
C PRO A 36 6.56 -6.56 -1.09
N TYR A 37 7.81 -6.56 -0.65
CA TYR A 37 8.52 -7.82 -0.51
C TYR A 37 8.13 -8.45 0.81
N TRP A 38 7.32 -9.52 0.77
CA TRP A 38 7.07 -10.33 1.96
C TRP A 38 8.38 -10.78 2.63
N THR A 39 9.45 -10.96 1.84
CA THR A 39 10.81 -11.20 2.35
C THR A 39 11.36 -10.01 3.12
N TYR A 40 11.12 -8.78 2.66
CA TYR A 40 11.41 -7.56 3.40
C TYR A 40 10.63 -7.50 4.71
N TRP A 41 9.30 -7.69 4.68
CA TRP A 41 8.45 -7.67 5.86
C TRP A 41 8.91 -8.67 6.93
N ILE A 42 9.26 -9.89 6.52
CA ILE A 42 9.81 -10.92 7.41
C ILE A 42 11.19 -10.51 7.93
N THR A 43 12.09 -10.09 7.05
CA THR A 43 13.48 -9.74 7.43
C THR A 43 13.51 -8.55 8.38
N LYS A 44 12.75 -7.49 8.09
CA LYS A 44 12.60 -6.31 8.95
C LYS A 44 12.00 -6.68 10.30
N THR A 45 11.00 -7.55 10.34
CA THR A 45 10.45 -8.06 11.62
C THR A 45 11.54 -8.73 12.46
N PHE A 46 12.34 -9.63 11.88
CA PHE A 46 13.43 -10.29 12.59
C PHE A 46 14.54 -9.32 13.01
N LEU A 47 14.87 -8.33 12.17
CA LEU A 47 15.83 -7.28 12.51
C LEU A 47 15.36 -6.48 13.73
N ILE A 48 14.10 -5.99 13.71
CA ILE A 48 13.49 -5.28 14.84
C ILE A 48 13.55 -6.15 16.09
N THR A 49 13.02 -7.38 16.04
CA THR A 49 13.02 -8.28 17.20
C THR A 49 14.43 -8.54 17.73
N THR A 50 15.43 -8.70 16.86
CA THR A 50 16.83 -8.93 17.26
C THR A 50 17.40 -7.72 17.99
N VAL A 51 17.30 -6.52 17.41
CA VAL A 51 17.82 -5.28 18.01
C VAL A 51 17.15 -5.02 19.36
N PHE A 52 15.83 -5.18 19.46
CA PHE A 52 15.12 -4.96 20.71
C PHE A 52 15.36 -6.07 21.73
N LEU A 53 15.57 -7.32 21.34
CA LEU A 53 15.93 -8.40 22.28
C LEU A 53 17.29 -8.16 22.92
N PHE A 54 18.32 -7.90 22.10
CA PHE A 54 19.64 -7.55 22.64
C PHE A 54 19.56 -6.27 23.46
N GLY A 55 18.96 -5.23 22.90
CA GLY A 55 18.85 -3.92 23.52
C GLY A 55 18.15 -3.93 24.89
N THR A 56 16.98 -4.56 24.97
CA THR A 56 16.19 -4.61 26.21
C THR A 56 16.84 -5.47 27.28
N ALA A 57 17.68 -6.45 26.91
CA ALA A 57 18.48 -7.22 27.86
C ALA A 57 19.50 -6.36 28.60
N PHE A 58 20.07 -5.33 27.95
CA PHE A 58 21.07 -4.43 28.54
C PHE A 58 20.48 -3.13 29.10
N LEU A 59 19.58 -2.48 28.36
CA LEU A 59 19.02 -1.16 28.68
C LEU A 59 17.69 -1.24 29.45
N GLY A 60 17.07 -2.42 29.50
CA GLY A 60 15.74 -2.62 30.08
C GLY A 60 14.59 -2.20 29.16
N ILE A 61 13.37 -2.28 29.70
CA ILE A 61 12.13 -1.91 29.01
C ILE A 61 11.62 -0.57 29.55
N GLY A 62 11.39 0.41 28.67
CA GLY A 62 10.88 1.73 29.04
C GLY A 62 10.94 2.71 27.88
N ILE A 63 10.33 3.89 28.05
CA ILE A 63 10.24 4.89 26.96
C ILE A 63 11.62 5.34 26.47
N ILE A 64 12.53 5.67 27.39
CA ILE A 64 13.89 6.13 27.04
C ILE A 64 14.72 5.00 26.41
N PRO A 65 14.80 3.78 26.98
CA PRO A 65 15.42 2.65 26.29
C PRO A 65 14.83 2.40 24.90
N GLY A 66 13.49 2.44 24.77
CA GLY A 66 12.80 2.31 23.49
C GLY A 66 13.25 3.31 22.45
N LEU A 67 13.32 4.59 22.81
CA LEU A 67 13.76 5.66 21.93
C LEU A 67 15.19 5.43 21.41
N VAL A 68 16.11 5.05 22.30
CA VAL A 68 17.50 4.74 21.94
C VAL A 68 17.57 3.53 21.01
N LEU A 69 16.84 2.46 21.33
CA LEU A 69 16.83 1.24 20.53
C LEU A 69 16.20 1.43 19.15
N THR A 70 15.15 2.24 19.05
CA THR A 70 14.60 2.66 17.75
C THR A 70 15.66 3.41 16.95
N ALA A 71 16.37 4.38 17.54
CA ALA A 71 17.39 5.15 16.82
C ALA A 71 18.51 4.24 16.28
N VAL A 72 18.96 3.29 17.09
CA VAL A 72 19.96 2.29 16.69
C VAL A 72 19.40 1.40 15.58
N HIS A 73 18.17 0.90 15.71
CA HIS A 73 17.54 0.09 14.68
C HIS A 73 17.43 0.85 13.36
N THR A 74 16.90 2.07 13.37
CA THR A 74 16.74 2.89 12.16
C THR A 74 18.09 3.09 11.49
N LEU A 75 19.16 3.41 12.24
CA LEU A 75 20.50 3.53 11.68
C LEU A 75 20.99 2.23 11.03
N ILE A 76 20.76 1.08 11.67
CA ILE A 76 21.13 -0.24 11.10
C ILE A 76 20.33 -0.51 9.83
N LEU A 77 19.03 -0.22 9.83
CA LEU A 77 18.14 -0.41 8.68
C LEU A 77 18.61 0.41 7.48
N GLU A 78 18.96 1.69 7.68
CA GLU A 78 19.44 2.53 6.58
C GLU A 78 20.82 2.11 6.06
N ILE A 79 21.74 1.71 6.94
CA ILE A 79 23.03 1.16 6.51
C ILE A 79 22.80 -0.12 5.70
N TYR A 80 21.88 -0.96 6.16
CA TYR A 80 21.52 -2.19 5.46
C TYR A 80 20.99 -1.90 4.06
N TYR A 81 20.07 -0.94 3.94
CA TYR A 81 19.55 -0.52 2.63
C TYR A 81 20.62 0.06 1.72
N GLN A 82 21.44 0.98 2.22
CA GLN A 82 22.39 1.69 1.38
C GLN A 82 23.59 0.83 0.94
N TRP A 83 23.98 -0.18 1.73
CA TRP A 83 25.25 -0.90 1.53
C TRP A 83 25.16 -2.43 1.50
N LEU A 84 24.11 -3.03 2.06
CA LEU A 84 24.02 -4.49 2.29
C LEU A 84 22.81 -5.15 1.59
N ALA A 85 22.12 -4.41 0.73
CA ALA A 85 20.89 -4.82 0.05
C ALA A 85 20.92 -6.08 -0.86
N PRO A 86 22.05 -6.72 -1.28
CA PRO A 86 21.92 -7.89 -2.15
C PRO A 86 21.42 -9.19 -1.46
N VAL A 87 21.10 -9.19 -0.15
CA VAL A 87 20.62 -10.40 0.56
C VAL A 87 19.14 -10.30 0.93
N GLY A 88 18.24 -10.76 0.05
CA GLY A 88 16.81 -10.94 0.37
C GLY A 88 15.87 -9.82 -0.10
N LEU A 89 16.42 -8.80 -0.74
CA LEU A 89 15.69 -7.83 -1.57
C LEU A 89 15.87 -8.22 -3.06
N PRO A 90 14.97 -7.83 -3.96
CA PRO A 90 15.16 -8.08 -5.41
C PRO A 90 16.42 -7.40 -5.92
N GLN A 91 16.88 -7.86 -7.08
CA GLN A 91 18.03 -7.30 -7.80
C GLN A 91 17.81 -5.88 -8.34
N GLU A 92 16.67 -5.23 -8.01
CA GLU A 92 16.20 -3.94 -8.54
C GLU A 92 16.10 -2.91 -7.38
N PRO A 93 17.22 -2.31 -6.93
CA PRO A 93 17.30 -1.52 -5.68
C PRO A 93 16.81 -0.06 -5.80
N GLU A 94 15.78 0.19 -6.57
CA GLU A 94 15.47 1.53 -7.11
C GLU A 94 14.61 2.42 -6.20
N TRP A 95 13.94 1.82 -5.22
CA TRP A 95 13.29 2.47 -4.06
C TRP A 95 14.22 3.29 -3.12
N LEU A 96 15.55 3.29 -3.32
CA LEU A 96 16.53 3.96 -2.43
C LEU A 96 17.13 5.23 -3.04
N ASP A 97 16.32 6.07 -3.70
CA ASP A 97 16.72 7.45 -3.96
C ASP A 97 17.08 8.13 -2.61
N PHE A 98 18.15 8.95 -2.58
CA PHE A 98 18.67 9.53 -1.33
C PHE A 98 17.62 10.36 -0.56
N ASN A 99 16.72 11.06 -1.27
CA ASN A 99 15.64 11.81 -0.65
C ASN A 99 14.59 10.89 -0.02
N HIS A 100 14.18 9.84 -0.74
CA HIS A 100 13.26 8.83 -0.25
C HIS A 100 13.81 8.09 0.96
N LEU A 101 15.12 7.82 0.98
CA LEU A 101 15.77 7.15 2.10
C LEU A 101 15.94 8.06 3.33
N TRP A 102 16.49 9.26 3.16
CA TRP A 102 16.95 10.07 4.30
C TRP A 102 15.98 11.16 4.74
N ILE A 103 15.16 11.71 3.84
CA ILE A 103 14.26 12.83 4.17
C ILE A 103 12.90 12.32 4.64
N THR A 104 12.33 11.37 3.92
CA THR A 104 11.05 10.76 4.30
C THR A 104 11.26 9.41 4.98
N GLY A 105 12.13 8.55 4.44
CA GLY A 105 12.50 7.21 4.95
C GLY A 105 12.82 7.18 6.44
N VAL A 106 13.98 7.72 6.82
CA VAL A 106 14.49 7.70 8.20
C VAL A 106 13.46 8.18 9.23
N PRO A 107 12.85 9.38 9.08
CA PRO A 107 11.94 9.88 10.09
C PRO A 107 10.67 9.02 10.22
N VAL A 108 10.11 8.54 9.11
CA VAL A 108 8.88 7.74 9.11
C VAL A 108 9.17 6.34 9.66
N HIS A 109 10.26 5.69 9.22
CA HIS A 109 10.70 4.42 9.79
C HIS A 109 10.90 4.52 11.30
N PHE A 110 11.62 5.56 11.75
CA PHE A 110 11.82 5.81 13.18
C PHE A 110 10.48 5.92 13.92
N LEU A 111 9.55 6.75 13.42
CA LEU A 111 8.25 6.95 14.06
C LEU A 111 7.39 5.69 14.03
N ALA A 112 7.41 4.90 12.95
CA ALA A 112 6.63 3.67 12.82
C ALA A 112 7.13 2.62 13.82
N ILE A 113 8.44 2.41 13.87
CA ILE A 113 9.07 1.46 14.79
C ILE A 113 8.88 1.92 16.24
N PHE A 114 9.05 3.21 16.52
CA PHE A 114 8.82 3.74 17.87
C PHE A 114 7.35 3.67 18.27
N GLY A 115 6.42 3.95 17.36
CA GLY A 115 4.97 3.78 17.58
C GLY A 115 4.62 2.33 17.92
N GLY A 116 5.13 1.37 17.15
CA GLY A 116 4.97 -0.05 17.44
C GLY A 116 5.59 -0.47 18.77
N TYR A 117 6.77 0.05 19.10
CA TYR A 117 7.40 -0.15 20.41
C TYR A 117 6.52 0.39 21.55
N LEU A 118 5.98 1.60 21.42
CA LEU A 118 5.13 2.21 22.43
C LEU A 118 3.81 1.45 22.60
N MET A 119 3.24 0.94 21.51
CA MET A 119 2.09 0.03 21.55
C MET A 119 2.43 -1.24 22.32
N ALA A 120 3.54 -1.90 21.99
CA ALA A 120 4.01 -3.09 22.69
C ALA A 120 4.27 -2.80 24.18
N LEU A 121 4.88 -1.65 24.51
CA LEU A 121 5.14 -1.21 25.87
C LEU A 121 3.86 -0.98 26.67
N TRP A 122 2.87 -0.35 26.06
CA TRP A 122 1.56 -0.15 26.69
C TRP A 122 0.88 -1.49 26.97
N LEU A 123 0.80 -2.38 25.97
CA LEU A 123 0.23 -3.72 26.15
C LEU A 123 0.98 -4.52 27.21
N TRP A 124 2.31 -4.45 27.21
CA TRP A 124 3.17 -5.09 28.20
C TRP A 124 2.86 -4.63 29.63
N ARG A 125 2.78 -3.30 29.85
CA ARG A 125 2.44 -2.71 31.15
C ARG A 125 1.03 -3.09 31.62
N ARG A 126 0.10 -3.28 30.67
CA ARG A 126 -1.28 -3.70 30.94
C ARG A 126 -1.45 -5.19 31.16
N ASN A 127 -0.52 -6.04 30.74
CA ASN A 127 -0.66 -7.50 30.81
C ASN A 127 -0.46 -8.09 32.22
N HIS A 128 -0.23 -7.25 33.25
CA HIS A 128 -0.03 -7.70 34.62
C HIS A 128 -1.31 -8.11 35.40
N PRO A 129 -2.51 -7.52 35.21
CA PRO A 129 -3.72 -7.90 35.95
C PRO A 129 -4.44 -9.16 35.42
N ALA A 130 -4.06 -9.68 34.24
CA ALA A 130 -4.73 -10.84 33.65
C ALA A 130 -4.45 -12.16 34.40
N LEU A 131 -3.40 -12.21 35.23
CA LEU A 131 -3.11 -13.34 36.13
C LEU A 131 -4.22 -13.55 37.18
N GLU A 132 -5.06 -12.56 37.48
CA GLU A 132 -6.20 -12.72 38.40
C GLU A 132 -7.51 -13.13 37.68
N ALA A 133 -7.59 -12.96 36.36
CA ALA A 133 -8.75 -13.33 35.55
C ALA A 133 -8.78 -14.83 35.16
N GLU A 134 -7.73 -15.60 35.52
CA GLU A 134 -7.59 -17.05 35.29
C GLU A 134 -8.71 -17.93 35.88
N ARG A 135 -9.70 -17.36 36.58
CA ARG A 135 -10.86 -18.09 37.14
C ARG A 135 -12.14 -18.01 36.29
N GLY A 136 -12.11 -17.35 35.13
CA GLY A 136 -13.23 -17.35 34.17
C GLY A 136 -13.25 -18.61 33.29
N GLU A 137 -14.41 -19.24 33.11
CA GLU A 137 -14.57 -20.37 32.18
C GLU A 137 -14.15 -19.96 30.76
N THR A 138 -13.06 -20.54 30.23
CA THR A 138 -12.45 -20.23 28.92
C THR A 138 -13.47 -20.16 27.76
N TRP A 139 -14.51 -21.00 27.79
CA TRP A 139 -15.54 -21.01 26.76
C TRP A 139 -16.33 -19.69 26.70
N ARG A 140 -16.57 -19.02 27.84
CA ARG A 140 -17.30 -17.73 27.88
C ARG A 140 -16.52 -16.62 27.23
N PHE A 141 -15.19 -16.65 27.37
CA PHE A 141 -14.30 -15.70 26.72
C PHE A 141 -14.31 -15.89 25.20
N VAL A 142 -14.27 -17.14 24.74
CA VAL A 142 -14.36 -17.47 23.31
C VAL A 142 -15.72 -17.06 22.73
N VAL A 143 -16.82 -17.36 23.42
CA VAL A 143 -18.17 -16.95 22.99
C VAL A 143 -18.29 -15.43 22.94
N TYR A 144 -17.74 -14.72 23.93
CA TYR A 144 -17.67 -13.26 23.90
C TYR A 144 -16.94 -12.74 22.66
N GLY A 145 -15.78 -13.31 22.35
CA GLY A 145 -15.01 -12.94 21.16
C GLY A 145 -15.81 -13.13 19.87
N LEU A 146 -16.49 -14.28 19.73
CA LEU A 146 -17.30 -14.58 18.56
C LEU A 146 -18.50 -13.63 18.41
N VAL A 147 -19.27 -13.44 19.48
CA VAL A 147 -20.43 -12.53 19.47
C VAL A 147 -20.00 -11.10 19.15
N THR A 148 -18.89 -10.65 19.74
CA THR A 148 -18.35 -9.31 19.49
C THR A 148 -17.93 -9.16 18.04
N ALA A 149 -17.16 -10.10 17.48
CA ALA A 149 -16.74 -10.07 16.08
C ALA A 149 -17.92 -10.04 15.11
N VAL A 150 -18.92 -10.90 15.34
CA VAL A 150 -20.13 -10.97 14.52
C VAL A 150 -20.94 -9.66 14.60
N MET A 151 -21.08 -9.06 15.78
CA MET A 151 -21.72 -7.75 15.93
C MET A 151 -20.99 -6.65 15.17
N ILE A 152 -19.66 -6.59 15.28
CA ILE A 152 -18.85 -5.58 14.61
C ILE A 152 -18.98 -5.71 13.09
N VAL A 153 -18.86 -6.93 12.56
CA VAL A 153 -18.97 -7.18 11.11
C VAL A 153 -20.37 -6.90 10.58
N ALA A 154 -21.42 -7.22 11.34
CA ALA A 154 -22.79 -6.89 10.93
C ALA A 154 -23.02 -5.38 10.85
N ILE A 155 -22.48 -4.62 11.81
CA ILE A 155 -22.55 -3.16 11.78
C ILE A 155 -21.69 -2.60 10.65
N ASP A 156 -20.52 -3.17 10.39
CA ASP A 156 -19.68 -2.76 9.26
C ASP A 156 -20.39 -2.97 7.91
N GLY A 157 -21.08 -4.09 7.73
CA GLY A 157 -21.90 -4.37 6.55
C GLY A 157 -22.99 -3.32 6.32
N ILE A 158 -23.60 -2.78 7.38
CA ILE A 158 -24.65 -1.76 7.28
C ILE A 158 -24.03 -0.37 7.12
N LEU A 159 -23.15 0.02 8.05
CA LEU A 159 -22.63 1.38 8.13
C LEU A 159 -21.61 1.65 7.04
N THR A 160 -20.64 0.77 6.87
CA THR A 160 -19.51 1.02 5.99
C THR A 160 -19.84 0.57 4.56
N GLN A 161 -20.31 -0.66 4.40
CA GLN A 161 -20.54 -1.23 3.07
C GLN A 161 -21.82 -0.64 2.43
N LEU A 162 -22.95 -0.70 3.13
CA LEU A 162 -24.23 -0.23 2.58
C LEU A 162 -24.39 1.30 2.60
N LEU A 163 -24.04 2.01 3.67
CA LEU A 163 -24.29 3.46 3.77
C LEU A 163 -23.16 4.33 3.20
N LEU A 164 -21.89 4.02 3.52
CA LEU A 164 -20.76 4.84 3.09
C LEU A 164 -20.29 4.51 1.68
N LEU A 165 -20.03 3.23 1.40
CA LEU A 165 -19.52 2.75 0.11
C LEU A 165 -20.63 2.45 -0.90
N GLN A 166 -21.86 2.24 -0.43
CA GLN A 166 -23.02 1.89 -1.25
C GLN A 166 -22.75 0.67 -2.15
N ASP A 167 -22.02 -0.30 -1.59
CA ASP A 167 -21.48 -1.44 -2.32
C ASP A 167 -21.66 -2.74 -1.52
N PHE A 168 -21.88 -3.84 -2.23
CA PHE A 168 -21.89 -5.17 -1.64
C PHE A 168 -20.53 -5.84 -1.88
N PRO A 169 -19.66 -5.94 -0.86
CA PRO A 169 -18.29 -6.39 -1.04
C PRO A 169 -18.15 -7.89 -1.32
N GLY A 170 -19.25 -8.64 -1.31
CA GLY A 170 -19.25 -10.09 -1.51
C GLY A 170 -19.23 -10.89 -0.20
N ILE A 171 -19.58 -12.17 -0.28
CA ILE A 171 -19.65 -13.07 0.90
C ILE A 171 -18.26 -13.32 1.47
N THR A 172 -17.25 -13.42 0.59
CA THR A 172 -15.85 -13.69 0.98
C THR A 172 -15.33 -12.60 1.92
N PHE A 173 -15.68 -11.34 1.67
CA PHE A 173 -15.33 -10.21 2.52
C PHE A 173 -15.81 -10.43 3.97
N PHE A 174 -17.09 -10.76 4.16
CA PHE A 174 -17.68 -10.97 5.49
C PHE A 174 -17.04 -12.14 6.23
N VAL A 175 -16.77 -13.25 5.54
CA VAL A 175 -16.08 -14.41 6.13
C VAL A 175 -14.69 -14.02 6.62
N GLN A 176 -13.90 -13.34 5.78
CA GLN A 176 -12.56 -12.87 6.14
C GLN A 176 -12.60 -11.90 7.33
N HIS A 177 -13.52 -10.94 7.32
CA HIS A 177 -13.64 -9.94 8.39
C HIS A 177 -14.05 -10.58 9.71
N ILE A 178 -14.92 -11.60 9.71
CA ILE A 178 -15.26 -12.37 10.92
C ILE A 178 -14.04 -13.12 11.46
N LEU A 179 -13.29 -13.82 10.60
CA LEU A 179 -12.11 -14.58 11.02
C LEU A 179 -11.05 -13.66 11.66
N ILE A 180 -10.77 -12.53 11.00
CA ILE A 180 -9.83 -11.52 11.51
C ILE A 180 -10.33 -10.92 12.83
N ALA A 181 -11.58 -10.44 12.85
CA ALA A 181 -12.13 -9.79 14.04
C ALA A 181 -12.23 -10.75 15.23
N PHE A 182 -12.59 -12.01 15.01
CA PHE A 182 -12.68 -12.99 16.09
C PHE A 182 -11.32 -13.19 16.79
N VAL A 183 -10.28 -13.49 16.01
CA VAL A 183 -8.93 -13.70 16.56
C VAL A 183 -8.42 -12.41 17.19
N PHE A 184 -8.59 -11.28 16.52
CA PHE A 184 -8.18 -9.98 17.02
C PHE A 184 -8.87 -9.63 18.34
N VAL A 185 -10.20 -9.77 18.44
CA VAL A 185 -10.97 -9.47 19.66
C VAL A 185 -10.49 -10.30 20.83
N CYS A 186 -10.27 -11.61 20.62
CA CYS A 186 -9.78 -12.49 21.66
C CYS A 186 -8.37 -12.08 22.13
N VAL A 187 -7.42 -11.90 21.22
CA VAL A 187 -6.05 -11.50 21.57
C VAL A 187 -6.06 -10.12 22.24
N TRP A 188 -6.72 -9.15 21.62
CA TRP A 188 -6.76 -7.78 22.12
C TRP A 188 -7.39 -7.69 23.51
N THR A 189 -8.53 -8.35 23.73
CA THR A 189 -9.18 -8.36 25.05
C THR A 189 -8.31 -9.03 26.11
N ALA A 190 -7.55 -10.08 25.74
CA ALA A 190 -6.66 -10.75 26.67
C ALA A 190 -5.51 -9.84 27.15
N TYR A 191 -4.94 -9.01 26.27
CA TYR A 191 -3.81 -8.14 26.59
C TYR A 191 -4.22 -6.74 27.08
N ALA A 192 -5.18 -6.09 26.41
CA ALA A 192 -5.61 -4.73 26.71
C ALA A 192 -6.78 -4.67 27.72
N GLY A 193 -7.48 -5.79 27.92
CA GLY A 193 -8.67 -5.88 28.78
C GLY A 193 -9.95 -5.35 28.13
N ALA A 194 -11.10 -5.66 28.74
CA ALA A 194 -12.43 -5.27 28.25
C ALA A 194 -12.93 -3.89 28.74
N GLY A 195 -12.08 -3.11 29.43
CA GLY A 195 -12.44 -1.78 29.92
C GLY A 195 -12.52 -0.73 28.81
N PRO A 196 -13.08 0.49 29.07
CA PRO A 196 -13.23 1.58 28.10
C PRO A 196 -12.03 1.82 27.19
N THR A 197 -10.86 2.04 27.78
CA THR A 197 -9.62 2.23 27.02
C THR A 197 -9.28 1.03 26.14
N GLY A 198 -9.50 -0.19 26.63
CA GLY A 198 -9.19 -1.43 25.92
C GLY A 198 -10.01 -1.57 24.65
N TRP A 199 -11.35 -1.44 24.72
CA TRP A 199 -12.18 -1.58 23.53
C TRP A 199 -12.17 -0.36 22.61
N THR A 200 -11.96 0.86 23.12
CA THR A 200 -11.80 2.05 22.25
C THR A 200 -10.52 1.96 21.41
N VAL A 201 -9.38 1.63 22.02
CA VAL A 201 -8.12 1.43 21.28
C VAL A 201 -8.20 0.16 20.44
N GLY A 202 -8.89 -0.88 20.91
CA GLY A 202 -9.14 -2.10 20.15
C GLY A 202 -9.95 -1.86 18.87
N ALA A 203 -10.96 -0.99 18.92
CA ALA A 203 -11.72 -0.60 17.74
C ALA A 203 -10.83 0.12 16.70
N LEU A 204 -9.97 1.04 17.16
CA LEU A 204 -9.00 1.73 16.29
C LEU A 204 -8.07 0.73 15.62
N MET A 205 -7.51 -0.19 16.40
CA MET A 205 -6.56 -1.18 15.92
C MET A 205 -7.20 -2.23 15.00
N LEU A 206 -8.43 -2.67 15.28
CA LEU A 206 -9.17 -3.56 14.38
C LEU A 206 -9.47 -2.88 13.04
N ALA A 207 -9.87 -1.61 13.07
CA ALA A 207 -10.10 -0.84 11.85
C ALA A 207 -8.80 -0.72 11.02
N LEU A 208 -7.67 -0.42 11.66
CA LEU A 208 -6.36 -0.43 10.99
C LEU A 208 -6.06 -1.81 10.39
N VAL A 209 -6.26 -2.91 11.14
CA VAL A 209 -6.01 -4.27 10.63
C VAL A 209 -6.85 -4.58 9.40
N TRP A 210 -8.14 -4.22 9.38
CA TRP A 210 -8.99 -4.41 8.22
C TRP A 210 -8.58 -3.53 7.04
N THR A 211 -8.28 -2.25 7.27
CA THR A 211 -7.79 -1.35 6.21
C THR A 211 -6.48 -1.86 5.62
N THR A 212 -5.53 -2.29 6.45
CA THR A 212 -4.28 -2.91 5.99
C THR A 212 -4.58 -4.19 5.20
N TYR A 213 -5.43 -5.08 5.71
CA TYR A 213 -5.76 -6.29 4.96
C TYR A 213 -6.40 -5.99 3.60
N ALA A 214 -7.32 -5.02 3.51
CA ALA A 214 -7.94 -4.59 2.26
C ALA A 214 -6.95 -3.93 1.27
N MET A 215 -5.95 -3.22 1.79
CA MET A 215 -4.86 -2.66 1.01
C MET A 215 -4.04 -3.75 0.31
N TYR A 216 -3.63 -4.81 1.02
CA TYR A 216 -2.72 -5.82 0.47
C TYR A 216 -3.42 -7.06 -0.13
N LEU A 217 -4.51 -7.54 0.46
CA LEU A 217 -5.03 -8.89 0.25
C LEU A 217 -6.55 -9.02 0.17
N GLY A 218 -7.33 -7.95 0.37
CA GLY A 218 -8.79 -8.03 0.45
C GLY A 218 -9.51 -7.66 -0.84
N PRO A 219 -9.72 -8.61 -1.79
CA PRO A 219 -10.58 -8.38 -2.95
C PRO A 219 -12.04 -8.25 -2.51
N ARG A 220 -12.80 -7.48 -3.30
CA ARG A 220 -14.25 -7.29 -3.19
C ARG A 220 -14.95 -7.93 -4.38
N GLY A 221 -16.28 -8.10 -4.30
CA GLY A 221 -17.13 -8.66 -5.36
C GLY A 221 -17.24 -10.19 -5.36
N LEU A 222 -16.35 -10.90 -4.67
CA LEU A 222 -16.33 -12.37 -4.69
C LEU A 222 -17.48 -13.00 -3.87
N PRO A 223 -18.09 -14.11 -4.33
CA PRO A 223 -17.75 -14.87 -5.53
C PRO A 223 -18.56 -14.47 -6.79
N PHE A 224 -19.34 -13.40 -6.73
CA PHE A 224 -20.34 -13.09 -7.76
C PHE A 224 -19.80 -12.23 -8.90
N GLU A 225 -18.69 -11.54 -8.68
CA GLU A 225 -18.06 -10.62 -9.62
C GLU A 225 -16.56 -10.89 -9.76
N GLU A 226 -15.96 -10.31 -10.80
CA GLU A 226 -14.50 -10.26 -10.90
C GLU A 226 -13.93 -9.48 -9.70
N PRO A 227 -12.82 -9.96 -9.10
CA PRO A 227 -12.26 -9.33 -7.92
C PRO A 227 -11.78 -7.91 -8.24
N TYR A 228 -12.27 -6.94 -7.49
CA TYR A 228 -11.77 -5.57 -7.53
C TYR A 228 -11.26 -5.15 -6.15
N TYR A 229 -10.57 -4.03 -6.14
CA TYR A 229 -9.76 -3.59 -5.01
C TYR A 229 -10.02 -2.12 -4.69
N SER A 230 -10.13 -1.80 -3.39
CA SER A 230 -10.39 -0.42 -2.96
C SER A 230 -9.18 0.50 -3.22
N GLY A 231 -9.48 1.70 -3.70
CA GLY A 231 -8.54 2.82 -3.82
C GLY A 231 -8.27 3.53 -2.49
N TYR A 232 -7.42 4.56 -2.52
CA TYR A 232 -6.97 5.26 -1.31
C TYR A 232 -8.12 5.90 -0.52
N ARG A 233 -9.07 6.55 -1.21
CA ARG A 233 -10.25 7.18 -0.60
C ARG A 233 -11.18 6.16 0.00
N ASP A 234 -11.48 5.09 -0.72
CA ASP A 234 -12.32 4.01 -0.21
C ASP A 234 -11.72 3.39 1.05
N LEU A 235 -10.40 3.19 1.08
CA LEU A 235 -9.69 2.65 2.23
C LEU A 235 -9.68 3.62 3.42
N TRP A 236 -9.23 4.86 3.22
CA TRP A 236 -8.89 5.76 4.33
C TRP A 236 -9.97 6.76 4.70
N TRP A 237 -10.81 7.17 3.75
CA TRP A 237 -11.87 8.14 4.00
C TRP A 237 -13.22 7.50 4.30
N LEU A 238 -13.43 6.25 3.87
CA LEU A 238 -14.71 5.55 4.04
C LEU A 238 -14.55 4.30 4.91
N SER A 239 -13.73 3.34 4.49
CA SER A 239 -13.60 2.03 5.16
C SER A 239 -12.96 2.13 6.54
N PHE A 240 -11.86 2.86 6.70
CA PHE A 240 -11.21 3.05 7.99
C PHE A 240 -12.13 3.72 9.04
N PRO A 241 -12.70 4.91 8.80
CA PRO A 241 -13.58 5.54 9.78
C PRO A 241 -14.88 4.76 9.99
N GLY A 242 -15.45 4.19 8.94
CA GLY A 242 -16.63 3.33 9.02
C GLY A 242 -16.38 2.10 9.87
N GLY A 243 -15.28 1.38 9.61
CA GLY A 243 -14.84 0.22 10.37
C GLY A 243 -14.54 0.57 11.84
N PHE A 244 -13.92 1.72 12.10
CA PHE A 244 -13.67 2.20 13.47
C PHE A 244 -14.98 2.44 14.24
N VAL A 245 -15.93 3.17 13.65
CA VAL A 245 -17.23 3.43 14.27
C VAL A 245 -18.01 2.12 14.46
N SER A 246 -17.96 1.22 13.48
CA SER A 246 -18.59 -0.10 13.54
C SER A 246 -18.02 -0.95 14.66
N ALA A 247 -16.69 -0.95 14.81
CA ALA A 247 -16.00 -1.62 15.90
C ALA A 247 -16.36 -1.03 17.26
N LEU A 248 -16.43 0.30 17.41
CA LEU A 248 -16.86 0.94 18.65
C LEU A 248 -18.27 0.52 19.05
N ILE A 249 -19.24 0.62 18.12
CA ILE A 249 -20.64 0.29 18.41
C ILE A 249 -20.78 -1.21 18.70
N GLY A 250 -20.18 -2.07 17.88
CA GLY A 250 -20.26 -3.52 18.03
C GLY A 250 -19.67 -4.00 19.36
N TRP A 251 -18.52 -3.46 19.76
CA TRP A 251 -17.91 -3.80 21.04
C TRP A 251 -18.73 -3.31 22.23
N TRP A 252 -19.29 -2.09 22.13
CA TRP A 252 -20.17 -1.54 23.16
C TRP A 252 -21.43 -2.39 23.36
N ILE A 253 -22.09 -2.79 22.26
CA ILE A 253 -23.27 -3.68 22.31
C ILE A 253 -22.89 -5.03 22.92
N ALA A 254 -21.76 -5.62 22.50
CA ALA A 254 -21.33 -6.90 23.03
C ALA A 254 -21.05 -6.86 24.54
N VAL A 255 -20.38 -5.80 25.03
CA VAL A 255 -20.17 -5.59 26.47
C VAL A 255 -21.50 -5.40 27.21
N TRP A 256 -22.45 -4.67 26.63
CA TRP A 256 -23.78 -4.49 27.20
C TRP A 256 -24.56 -5.81 27.29
N LEU A 257 -24.55 -6.63 26.23
CA LEU A 257 -25.19 -7.95 26.18
C LEU A 257 -24.60 -8.91 27.23
N MET A 258 -23.29 -8.91 27.41
CA MET A 258 -22.62 -9.75 28.40
C MET A 258 -22.97 -9.38 29.84
N LYS A 259 -23.22 -8.09 30.11
CA LYS A 259 -23.72 -7.63 31.41
C LYS A 259 -25.18 -8.07 31.63
N ASN A 260 -25.98 -8.16 30.56
CA ASN A 260 -27.40 -8.51 30.58
C ASN A 260 -27.64 -9.97 30.14
N ARG A 261 -27.32 -10.91 31.03
CA ARG A 261 -27.28 -12.39 30.83
C ARG A 261 -28.50 -13.06 30.17
N ARG A 262 -29.67 -12.41 30.08
CA ARG A 262 -30.90 -12.97 29.49
C ARG A 262 -30.98 -12.86 27.96
N MET A 263 -30.12 -12.08 27.31
CA MET A 263 -30.26 -11.74 25.88
C MET A 263 -29.38 -12.55 24.92
N ILE A 264 -28.44 -13.35 25.42
CA ILE A 264 -27.43 -14.07 24.61
C ILE A 264 -28.07 -15.04 23.58
N VAL A 265 -29.23 -15.65 23.92
CA VAL A 265 -29.94 -16.59 23.04
C VAL A 265 -30.69 -15.88 21.90
N VAL A 266 -31.10 -14.62 22.11
CA VAL A 266 -31.91 -13.86 21.14
C VAL A 266 -31.01 -13.18 20.08
N SER A 267 -29.78 -12.82 20.46
CA SER A 267 -28.82 -12.14 19.57
C SER A 267 -28.34 -13.01 18.40
N GLY A 268 -28.16 -14.32 18.60
CA GLY A 268 -27.63 -15.22 17.56
C GLY A 268 -28.55 -15.37 16.33
N VAL A 269 -29.86 -15.32 16.54
CA VAL A 269 -30.85 -15.44 15.44
C VAL A 269 -31.05 -14.12 14.71
N GLY A 270 -31.02 -12.99 15.42
CA GLY A 270 -31.16 -11.67 14.80
C GLY A 270 -29.99 -11.27 13.90
N ILE A 271 -28.77 -11.68 14.27
CA ILE A 271 -27.58 -11.30 13.48
C ILE A 271 -27.44 -12.15 12.22
N ALA A 272 -27.77 -13.45 12.27
CA ALA A 272 -27.83 -14.28 11.06
C ALA A 272 -28.88 -13.76 10.05
N ALA A 273 -30.01 -13.24 10.54
CA ALA A 273 -31.02 -12.62 9.69
C ALA A 273 -30.57 -11.27 9.10
N ALA A 274 -29.80 -10.45 9.85
CA ALA A 274 -29.25 -9.19 9.36
C ALA A 274 -28.17 -9.40 8.27
N MET A 275 -27.34 -10.45 8.40
CA MET A 275 -26.34 -10.80 7.39
C MET A 275 -26.95 -11.39 6.11
N LEU A 276 -28.13 -12.02 6.19
CA LEU A 276 -28.87 -12.57 5.05
C LEU A 276 -29.86 -11.57 4.42
N GLY A 277 -30.14 -10.45 5.10
CA GLY A 277 -31.17 -9.48 4.71
C GLY A 277 -30.65 -8.21 4.01
N LEU A 278 -29.34 -8.11 3.75
CA LEU A 278 -28.80 -7.01 2.96
C LEU A 278 -29.25 -7.18 1.50
N PRO A 279 -29.99 -6.21 0.92
CA PRO A 279 -30.48 -6.33 -0.45
C PRO A 279 -29.29 -6.37 -1.42
N ALA A 280 -29.30 -7.34 -2.33
CA ALA A 280 -28.29 -7.53 -3.37
C ALA A 280 -28.47 -6.58 -4.58
N ASP A 281 -29.21 -5.48 -4.43
CA ASP A 281 -29.62 -4.66 -5.58
C ASP A 281 -28.53 -3.63 -5.97
N PRO A 282 -27.93 -3.73 -7.17
CA PRO A 282 -26.77 -2.93 -7.60
C PRO A 282 -27.10 -1.47 -7.97
N ALA A 283 -28.34 -1.02 -7.83
CA ALA A 283 -28.83 0.21 -8.45
C ALA A 283 -28.18 1.53 -7.95
N HIS A 284 -27.37 1.47 -6.88
CA HIS A 284 -26.69 2.63 -6.29
C HIS A 284 -25.17 2.43 -6.15
N ALA A 285 -24.58 1.43 -6.81
CA ALA A 285 -23.14 1.21 -6.73
C ALA A 285 -22.39 2.49 -7.12
N GLN A 286 -21.61 3.03 -6.18
CA GLN A 286 -20.63 4.06 -6.46
C GLN A 286 -19.78 3.60 -7.66
N VAL A 287 -19.37 4.54 -8.53
CA VAL A 287 -18.55 4.21 -9.70
C VAL A 287 -17.38 3.35 -9.25
N ARG A 288 -17.41 2.08 -9.69
CA ARG A 288 -16.37 1.09 -9.42
C ARG A 288 -15.13 1.55 -10.17
N GLY A 289 -14.20 2.11 -9.44
CA GLY A 289 -13.05 2.78 -10.00
C GLY A 289 -12.16 3.23 -8.86
N THR A 290 -10.90 2.94 -9.01
CA THR A 290 -9.84 3.11 -8.05
C THR A 290 -9.36 4.56 -8.12
N ASP A 291 -9.61 5.34 -7.08
CA ASP A 291 -9.15 6.72 -6.87
C ASP A 291 -7.62 6.83 -6.65
N GLY A 292 -6.88 6.33 -7.66
CA GLY A 292 -5.45 6.47 -7.81
C GLY A 292 -5.01 7.90 -8.14
N LEU A 293 -3.71 8.09 -8.27
CA LEU A 293 -3.08 9.34 -8.64
C LEU A 293 -3.18 9.50 -10.16
N ALA A 294 -4.08 10.37 -10.60
CA ALA A 294 -4.29 10.65 -12.01
C ALA A 294 -3.28 11.69 -12.54
N ALA A 295 -2.60 11.36 -13.63
CA ALA A 295 -1.76 12.29 -14.37
C ALA A 295 -2.14 12.31 -15.85
N SER A 296 -1.86 13.42 -16.53
CA SER A 296 -2.02 13.49 -17.97
C SER A 296 -0.99 14.40 -18.62
N ALA A 297 -0.67 14.12 -19.87
CA ALA A 297 0.19 14.94 -20.69
C ALA A 297 -0.28 14.97 -22.14
N GLN A 298 0.04 16.05 -22.84
CA GLN A 298 -0.22 16.21 -24.26
C GLN A 298 0.98 16.84 -24.95
N ALA A 299 1.26 16.39 -26.17
CA ALA A 299 2.18 17.07 -27.08
C ALA A 299 1.63 17.04 -28.50
N SER A 300 1.95 18.06 -29.29
CA SER A 300 1.53 18.17 -30.68
C SER A 300 2.56 18.93 -31.53
N GLY A 301 2.46 18.77 -32.85
CA GLY A 301 3.30 19.46 -33.83
C GLY A 301 4.53 18.67 -34.24
N ASP A 302 5.62 19.38 -34.48
CA ASP A 302 6.86 18.82 -35.02
C ASP A 302 7.64 18.01 -33.97
N GLY A 303 8.28 16.94 -34.43
CA GLY A 303 9.16 16.11 -33.64
C GLY A 303 10.11 15.30 -34.52
N VAL A 304 10.71 14.28 -33.93
CA VAL A 304 11.65 13.40 -34.62
C VAL A 304 11.29 11.93 -34.41
N ARG A 305 11.54 11.11 -35.43
CA ARG A 305 11.63 9.66 -35.36
C ARG A 305 13.09 9.25 -35.38
N VAL A 306 13.53 8.42 -34.45
CA VAL A 306 14.86 7.79 -34.49
C VAL A 306 14.86 6.68 -35.54
N THR A 307 15.95 6.58 -36.31
CA THR A 307 16.09 5.67 -37.46
C THR A 307 17.46 4.98 -37.43
N GLY A 308 17.58 3.81 -38.04
CA GLY A 308 18.82 3.05 -38.10
C GLY A 308 18.89 1.92 -37.07
N ALA A 309 20.09 1.40 -36.84
CA ALA A 309 20.27 0.20 -36.02
C ALA A 309 20.23 0.45 -34.50
N ASP A 310 20.41 1.70 -34.07
CA ASP A 310 20.40 2.06 -32.64
C ASP A 310 19.14 2.87 -32.32
N PRO A 311 18.18 2.30 -31.55
CA PRO A 311 16.87 2.91 -31.31
C PRO A 311 16.90 4.18 -30.47
N VAL A 312 18.06 4.55 -29.94
CA VAL A 312 18.25 5.74 -29.09
C VAL A 312 19.35 6.67 -29.59
N ASP A 313 19.86 6.47 -30.82
CA ASP A 313 20.79 7.42 -31.44
C ASP A 313 20.05 8.64 -31.98
N MET A 314 19.94 9.67 -31.13
CA MET A 314 19.27 10.93 -31.46
C MET A 314 19.97 11.74 -32.58
N ASN A 315 21.11 11.29 -33.11
CA ASN A 315 21.74 11.90 -34.28
C ASN A 315 21.20 11.33 -35.61
N SER A 316 20.61 10.14 -35.59
CA SER A 316 20.07 9.46 -36.77
C SER A 316 18.54 9.57 -36.77
N THR A 317 18.02 10.70 -37.24
CA THR A 317 16.59 11.01 -37.13
C THR A 317 15.95 11.41 -38.46
N GLN A 318 14.63 11.19 -38.53
CA GLN A 318 13.74 11.71 -39.57
C GLN A 318 12.71 12.64 -38.93
N ALA A 319 12.35 13.72 -39.62
CA ALA A 319 11.30 14.62 -39.16
C ALA A 319 9.94 13.88 -39.07
N MET A 320 9.15 14.23 -38.06
CA MET A 320 7.77 13.80 -37.93
C MET A 320 6.86 14.97 -37.54
N ASN A 321 5.56 14.82 -37.78
CA ASN A 321 4.53 15.72 -37.26
C ASN A 321 3.34 14.90 -36.76
N GLY A 322 2.82 15.24 -35.58
CA GLY A 322 1.71 14.49 -35.00
C GLY A 322 1.29 14.97 -33.63
N THR A 323 0.49 14.14 -32.96
CA THR A 323 -0.04 14.40 -31.62
C THR A 323 0.11 13.16 -30.74
N ILE A 324 0.24 13.37 -29.44
CA ILE A 324 0.14 12.34 -28.42
C ILE A 324 -0.63 12.86 -27.22
N VAL A 325 -1.53 12.03 -26.70
CA VAL A 325 -2.26 12.23 -25.45
C VAL A 325 -1.94 11.06 -24.55
N VAL A 326 -1.51 11.37 -23.33
CA VAL A 326 -1.18 10.41 -22.28
C VAL A 326 -2.11 10.66 -21.09
N GLN A 327 -2.79 9.63 -20.64
CA GLN A 327 -3.58 9.63 -19.41
C GLN A 327 -3.21 8.40 -18.60
N THR A 328 -2.92 8.59 -17.33
CA THR A 328 -2.55 7.51 -16.41
C THR A 328 -3.26 7.69 -15.08
N VAL A 329 -3.61 6.58 -14.44
CA VAL A 329 -4.02 6.51 -13.05
C VAL A 329 -3.11 5.48 -12.39
N GLU A 330 -2.12 5.99 -11.67
CA GLU A 330 -1.20 5.22 -10.85
C GLU A 330 -1.94 4.85 -9.55
N MET A 331 -2.03 3.56 -9.22
CA MET A 331 -2.90 3.11 -8.13
C MET A 331 -2.20 2.87 -6.80
N GLY A 332 -0.90 3.15 -6.71
CA GLY A 332 -0.11 3.51 -5.53
C GLY A 332 0.05 2.46 -4.46
N ASN A 333 -0.65 1.33 -4.56
CA ASN A 333 -0.96 0.53 -3.39
C ASN A 333 -0.59 -0.95 -3.51
N ARG A 334 -0.06 -1.45 -4.63
CA ARG A 334 0.02 -2.91 -4.87
C ARG A 334 1.14 -3.27 -5.84
N TRP A 335 1.94 -4.30 -5.50
CA TRP A 335 2.99 -4.86 -6.37
C TRP A 335 2.78 -6.32 -6.73
N SER A 336 1.69 -6.93 -6.25
CA SER A 336 1.35 -8.23 -6.81
C SER A 336 0.90 -8.01 -8.24
N HIS A 337 1.59 -8.63 -9.20
CA HIS A 337 1.16 -8.75 -10.60
C HIS A 337 -0.26 -9.34 -10.74
N VAL A 338 -0.80 -9.95 -9.67
CA VAL A 338 -2.18 -10.43 -9.57
C VAL A 338 -3.18 -9.28 -9.37
N GLN A 339 -2.72 -8.10 -8.95
CA GLN A 339 -3.53 -6.94 -8.59
C GLN A 339 -3.18 -5.69 -9.41
N ASN A 340 -2.60 -5.85 -10.60
CA ASN A 340 -2.34 -4.69 -11.45
C ASN A 340 -3.67 -4.03 -11.83
N THR A 341 -3.89 -2.84 -11.31
CA THR A 341 -5.11 -2.07 -11.54
C THR A 341 -4.83 -0.74 -12.24
N ASP A 342 -3.57 -0.41 -12.53
CA ASP A 342 -3.23 0.85 -13.19
C ASP A 342 -4.07 1.04 -14.46
N GLU A 343 -4.57 2.26 -14.63
CA GLU A 343 -5.26 2.62 -15.86
C GLU A 343 -4.32 3.46 -16.70
N ILE A 344 -4.06 3.01 -17.93
CA ILE A 344 -3.32 3.80 -18.90
C ILE A 344 -4.19 3.98 -20.13
N HIS A 345 -4.16 5.17 -20.70
CA HIS A 345 -4.75 5.46 -21.99
C HIS A 345 -3.82 6.41 -22.74
N VAL A 346 -3.11 5.84 -23.72
CA VAL A 346 -2.26 6.60 -24.63
C VAL A 346 -2.83 6.50 -26.03
N SER A 347 -2.96 7.65 -26.68
CA SER A 347 -3.31 7.75 -28.10
C SER A 347 -2.29 8.65 -28.78
N ALA A 348 -1.62 8.14 -29.81
CA ALA A 348 -0.72 8.93 -30.63
C ALA A 348 -1.05 8.76 -32.12
N GLU A 349 -1.03 9.86 -32.85
CA GLU A 349 -1.17 9.88 -34.30
C GLU A 349 -0.08 10.75 -34.89
N PHE A 350 0.75 10.21 -35.79
CA PHE A 350 1.86 10.96 -36.37
C PHE A 350 2.20 10.49 -37.79
N THR A 351 2.89 11.36 -38.52
CA THR A 351 3.38 11.11 -39.87
C THR A 351 4.87 11.31 -39.94
N THR A 352 5.57 10.45 -40.68
CA THR A 352 7.00 10.56 -40.93
C THR A 352 7.34 9.89 -42.25
N GLY A 353 8.07 10.62 -43.11
CA GLY A 353 8.19 10.25 -44.53
C GLY A 353 6.81 10.09 -45.19
N ASP A 354 6.60 8.98 -45.89
CA ASP A 354 5.34 8.64 -46.56
C ASP A 354 4.38 7.81 -45.69
N ALA A 355 4.72 7.58 -44.41
CA ALA A 355 3.96 6.71 -43.52
C ALA A 355 3.18 7.52 -42.47
N SER A 356 1.96 7.08 -42.21
CA SER A 356 1.09 7.54 -41.13
C SER A 356 0.94 6.44 -40.09
N TYR A 357 0.93 6.81 -38.81
CA TYR A 357 0.85 5.90 -37.68
C TYR A 357 -0.28 6.29 -36.75
N ALA A 358 -0.95 5.28 -36.19
CA ALA A 358 -1.84 5.42 -35.05
C ALA A 358 -1.44 4.38 -34.01
N VAL A 359 -1.19 4.83 -32.78
CA VAL A 359 -0.74 4.01 -31.66
C VAL A 359 -1.73 4.16 -30.52
N ARG A 360 -2.15 3.04 -29.95
CA ARG A 360 -3.04 3.00 -28.80
C ARG A 360 -2.49 2.07 -27.72
N ILE A 361 -2.42 2.56 -26.49
CA ILE A 361 -1.96 1.80 -25.31
C ILE A 361 -3.03 1.91 -24.22
N ASP A 362 -3.80 0.84 -24.00
CA ASP A 362 -4.83 0.80 -22.95
C ASP A 362 -4.57 -0.26 -21.87
N LYS A 363 -3.52 -1.06 -22.05
CA LYS A 363 -3.23 -2.20 -21.17
C LYS A 363 -1.88 -2.00 -20.53
N PRO A 364 -1.82 -1.79 -19.20
CA PRO A 364 -0.56 -1.65 -18.51
C PRO A 364 0.25 -2.95 -18.59
N MET A 365 1.56 -2.81 -18.57
CA MET A 365 2.49 -3.92 -18.55
C MET A 365 2.83 -4.26 -17.10
N PRO A 366 2.30 -5.36 -16.52
CA PRO A 366 2.51 -5.69 -15.11
C PRO A 366 3.97 -6.03 -14.78
N ARG A 367 4.74 -6.47 -15.78
CA ARG A 367 6.16 -6.77 -15.65
C ARG A 367 6.83 -6.69 -17.02
N HIS A 368 8.09 -6.25 -17.04
CA HIS A 368 8.94 -6.37 -18.23
C HIS A 368 8.90 -7.81 -18.79
N PRO A 369 8.80 -8.04 -20.11
CA PRO A 369 8.60 -9.38 -20.69
C PRO A 369 9.68 -10.38 -20.29
N LEU A 370 10.92 -9.91 -20.16
CA LEU A 370 12.07 -10.70 -19.74
C LEU A 370 12.40 -10.56 -18.25
N GLY A 371 11.60 -9.79 -17.50
CA GLY A 371 11.80 -9.55 -16.07
C GLY A 371 13.16 -8.93 -15.73
N ARG A 372 13.70 -8.08 -16.62
CA ARG A 372 15.00 -7.42 -16.48
C ARG A 372 14.96 -6.29 -15.46
N TYR A 373 13.81 -5.64 -15.35
CA TYR A 373 13.59 -4.49 -14.51
C TYR A 373 12.08 -4.28 -14.22
N THR A 374 11.76 -3.37 -13.31
CA THR A 374 10.38 -3.04 -12.91
C THR A 374 9.67 -2.14 -13.92
N THR A 375 8.39 -2.41 -14.16
CA THR A 375 7.50 -1.54 -14.93
C THR A 375 6.51 -0.80 -14.04
N TRP A 376 6.69 -0.89 -12.72
CA TRP A 376 5.76 -0.39 -11.69
C TRP A 376 4.33 -0.85 -11.90
N SER A 377 4.18 -2.04 -12.48
CA SER A 377 2.92 -2.58 -12.96
C SER A 377 2.25 -1.80 -14.10
N GLY A 378 2.72 -0.63 -14.50
CA GLY A 378 2.09 0.11 -15.61
C GLY A 378 2.58 1.55 -15.70
N ALA A 379 2.37 2.34 -14.66
CA ALA A 379 2.74 3.76 -14.65
C ALA A 379 3.51 4.14 -13.38
N VAL A 380 4.35 5.17 -13.48
CA VAL A 380 5.12 5.72 -12.36
C VAL A 380 5.38 7.21 -12.58
N TYR A 381 5.45 7.98 -11.50
CA TYR A 381 5.64 9.43 -11.54
C TYR A 381 6.94 9.87 -10.87
N GLU A 382 7.66 10.79 -11.50
CA GLU A 382 8.86 11.43 -10.93
C GLU A 382 9.92 10.44 -10.42
N HIS A 383 10.13 9.32 -11.11
CA HIS A 383 11.14 8.31 -10.77
C HIS A 383 12.36 8.38 -11.70
N GLU A 384 13.56 8.15 -11.13
CA GLU A 384 14.79 8.11 -11.92
C GLU A 384 14.89 6.82 -12.75
N MET A 385 15.31 6.93 -14.01
CA MET A 385 15.52 5.80 -14.92
C MET A 385 16.63 6.07 -15.95
N HIS A 386 16.98 5.04 -16.72
CA HIS A 386 18.07 5.03 -17.69
C HIS A 386 19.46 5.29 -17.07
N GLY A 387 20.49 5.46 -17.90
CA GLY A 387 21.87 5.63 -17.44
C GLY A 387 22.36 4.45 -16.59
N ASP A 388 22.78 4.72 -15.36
CA ASP A 388 23.29 3.74 -14.41
C ASP A 388 22.24 3.17 -13.45
N THR A 389 20.96 3.48 -13.65
CA THR A 389 19.87 3.06 -12.75
C THR A 389 19.53 1.57 -12.84
N GLY A 390 19.79 0.93 -13.98
CA GLY A 390 19.33 -0.42 -14.28
C GLY A 390 17.94 -0.50 -14.95
N ILE A 391 17.26 0.63 -15.16
CA ILE A 391 15.95 0.71 -15.82
C ILE A 391 16.07 1.12 -17.29
N GLY A 392 15.48 0.33 -18.18
CA GLY A 392 15.55 0.56 -19.62
C GLY A 392 16.99 0.44 -20.12
N THR A 393 17.49 1.47 -20.81
CA THR A 393 18.82 1.44 -21.46
C THR A 393 19.83 2.39 -20.84
N ALA A 394 21.07 1.93 -20.69
CA ALA A 394 22.20 2.74 -20.24
C ALA A 394 22.72 3.73 -21.32
N LYS A 395 22.22 3.61 -22.55
CA LYS A 395 22.58 4.51 -23.66
C LYS A 395 21.89 5.86 -23.57
N LEU A 396 20.74 5.93 -22.89
CA LEU A 396 20.06 7.18 -22.60
C LEU A 396 20.67 7.80 -21.33
N PRO A 397 20.73 9.15 -21.23
CA PRO A 397 21.16 9.78 -20.00
C PRO A 397 20.19 9.42 -18.87
N LYS A 398 20.70 9.44 -17.64
CA LYS A 398 19.85 9.34 -16.46
C LYS A 398 18.83 10.49 -16.45
N MET A 399 17.55 10.16 -16.31
CA MET A 399 16.44 11.11 -16.36
C MET A 399 15.42 10.80 -15.28
N ARG A 400 14.62 11.81 -14.91
CA ARG A 400 13.51 11.70 -13.95
C ARG A 400 12.22 12.20 -14.60
N PRO A 401 11.56 11.38 -15.43
CA PRO A 401 10.34 11.78 -16.13
C PRO A 401 9.24 12.17 -15.16
N LYS A 402 8.41 13.14 -15.54
CA LYS A 402 7.18 13.48 -14.83
C LYS A 402 6.21 12.30 -14.87
N ILE A 403 6.05 11.69 -16.04
CA ILE A 403 5.27 10.46 -16.23
C ILE A 403 6.15 9.47 -16.98
N ALA A 404 6.23 8.25 -16.49
CA ALA A 404 6.73 7.10 -17.23
C ALA A 404 5.70 5.98 -17.18
N LEU A 405 5.52 5.27 -18.29
CA LEU A 405 4.61 4.13 -18.34
C LEU A 405 5.13 3.05 -19.27
N TRP A 406 4.69 1.82 -19.00
CA TRP A 406 4.90 0.63 -19.82
C TRP A 406 3.56 -0.03 -20.11
N GLY A 407 3.34 -0.39 -21.36
CA GLY A 407 2.08 -0.99 -21.78
C GLY A 407 2.19 -1.82 -23.05
N TRP A 408 1.07 -2.38 -23.46
CA TRP A 408 0.95 -3.15 -24.69
C TRP A 408 0.27 -2.31 -25.77
N ALA A 409 1.03 -1.91 -26.79
CA ALA A 409 0.55 -1.07 -27.88
C ALA A 409 -0.13 -1.87 -28.99
N GLU A 410 -1.30 -1.40 -29.44
CA GLU A 410 -1.78 -1.63 -30.80
C GLU A 410 -1.19 -0.54 -31.71
N VAL A 411 -0.56 -0.97 -32.81
CA VAL A 411 0.09 -0.08 -33.77
C VAL A 411 -0.53 -0.29 -35.14
N ARG A 412 -0.91 0.82 -35.77
CA ARG A 412 -1.37 0.87 -37.15
C ARG A 412 -0.43 1.70 -37.98
N ARG A 413 -0.16 1.25 -39.20
CA ARG A 413 0.56 1.98 -40.23
C ARG A 413 -0.31 2.09 -41.47
N ASN A 414 -0.52 3.31 -41.96
CA ASN A 414 -1.35 3.58 -43.14
C ASN A 414 -2.74 2.93 -43.06
N GLY A 415 -3.31 2.87 -41.84
CA GLY A 415 -4.61 2.26 -41.55
C GLY A 415 -4.59 0.75 -41.27
N GLU A 416 -3.50 0.04 -41.57
CA GLU A 416 -3.37 -1.40 -41.32
C GLU A 416 -2.74 -1.69 -39.96
N VAL A 417 -3.28 -2.65 -39.21
CA VAL A 417 -2.73 -3.07 -37.92
C VAL A 417 -1.46 -3.89 -38.16
N ILE A 418 -0.32 -3.39 -37.68
CA ILE A 418 0.98 -4.06 -37.80
C ILE A 418 1.41 -4.77 -36.51
N ALA A 419 0.88 -4.34 -35.35
CA ALA A 419 1.04 -5.02 -34.08
C ALA A 419 -0.21 -4.83 -33.21
N ARG A 420 -0.59 -5.87 -32.44
CA ARG A 420 -1.75 -5.81 -31.52
C ARG A 420 -1.36 -5.72 -30.05
N ALA A 421 -0.11 -6.01 -29.73
CA ALA A 421 0.42 -6.02 -28.37
C ALA A 421 1.96 -5.93 -28.42
N ALA A 422 2.48 -4.84 -28.97
CA ALA A 422 3.92 -4.57 -28.92
C ALA A 422 4.29 -3.97 -27.54
N PRO A 423 5.41 -4.37 -26.92
CA PRO A 423 5.94 -3.66 -25.75
C PRO A 423 6.11 -2.18 -26.08
N ALA A 424 5.58 -1.30 -25.23
CA ALA A 424 5.71 0.13 -25.40
C ALA A 424 6.10 0.82 -24.10
N HIS A 425 6.89 1.88 -24.23
CA HIS A 425 7.30 2.75 -23.14
C HIS A 425 7.04 4.20 -23.54
N VAL A 426 6.46 4.99 -22.63
CA VAL A 426 6.27 6.43 -22.84
C VAL A 426 6.90 7.19 -21.69
N MET A 427 7.66 8.23 -22.01
CA MET A 427 8.22 9.16 -21.05
C MET A 427 7.76 10.58 -21.35
N VAL A 428 7.37 11.30 -20.30
CA VAL A 428 7.06 12.72 -20.34
C VAL A 428 8.10 13.45 -19.50
N VAL A 429 8.95 14.23 -20.13
CA VAL A 429 10.09 14.91 -19.50
C VAL A 429 9.96 16.42 -19.74
N THR A 430 9.99 17.22 -18.67
CA THR A 430 9.88 18.68 -18.77
C THR A 430 11.23 19.40 -18.75
N ASP A 431 12.26 18.74 -18.26
CA ASP A 431 13.55 19.31 -17.93
C ASP A 431 14.67 18.26 -18.08
N GLY A 432 15.90 18.72 -18.31
CA GLY A 432 17.05 17.85 -18.53
C GLY A 432 17.48 17.74 -20.00
N PRO A 433 18.26 16.70 -20.34
CA PRO A 433 18.95 16.63 -21.64
C PRO A 433 18.04 16.32 -22.82
N ILE A 434 16.88 15.68 -22.59
CA ILE A 434 15.95 15.23 -23.65
C ILE A 434 14.51 15.61 -23.23
N PRO A 435 14.15 16.92 -23.19
CA PRO A 435 12.81 17.35 -22.78
C PRO A 435 11.79 17.08 -23.89
N GLY A 436 10.61 16.60 -23.53
CA GLY A 436 9.58 16.24 -24.50
C GLY A 436 8.70 15.08 -24.07
N VAL A 437 7.95 14.54 -25.03
CA VAL A 437 7.27 13.25 -24.89
C VAL A 437 7.96 12.26 -25.81
N MET A 438 8.49 11.17 -25.27
CA MET A 438 9.09 10.07 -26.02
C MET A 438 8.14 8.88 -26.00
N LEU A 439 7.88 8.30 -27.17
CA LEU A 439 7.11 7.07 -27.35
C LEU A 439 8.01 6.05 -28.02
N GLU A 440 8.27 4.97 -27.30
CA GLU A 440 9.05 3.82 -27.74
C GLU A 440 8.15 2.60 -27.90
N ILE A 441 8.34 1.88 -29.00
CA ILE A 441 7.63 0.65 -29.32
C ILE A 441 8.64 -0.37 -29.80
N ASP A 442 8.74 -1.47 -29.06
CA ASP A 442 9.60 -2.62 -29.35
C ASP A 442 11.09 -2.24 -29.53
N THR A 443 11.55 -1.17 -28.85
CA THR A 443 12.93 -0.64 -28.95
C THR A 443 13.98 -1.54 -28.31
N GLU A 444 13.60 -2.37 -27.33
CA GLU A 444 14.57 -3.24 -26.65
C GLU A 444 14.89 -4.53 -27.40
N ASP A 445 13.85 -5.18 -27.94
CA ASP A 445 13.98 -6.47 -28.60
C ASP A 445 14.05 -6.32 -30.14
N ASN A 446 13.78 -5.12 -30.68
CA ASN A 446 13.70 -4.84 -32.11
C ASN A 446 12.79 -5.86 -32.82
N GLY A 447 11.64 -6.14 -32.21
CA GLY A 447 10.72 -7.21 -32.61
C GLY A 447 9.63 -6.81 -33.61
N LEU A 448 9.52 -5.52 -33.97
CA LEU A 448 8.43 -5.00 -34.79
C LEU A 448 8.71 -5.24 -36.28
N ALA A 449 8.64 -6.50 -36.72
CA ALA A 449 9.07 -6.96 -38.05
C ALA A 449 8.42 -6.25 -39.26
N ALA A 450 7.27 -5.58 -39.06
CA ALA A 450 6.59 -4.80 -40.09
C ALA A 450 7.18 -3.39 -40.29
N GLU A 451 8.10 -2.97 -39.43
CA GLU A 451 8.84 -1.71 -39.54
C GLU A 451 10.26 -1.91 -40.08
N PRO A 452 10.77 -0.99 -40.93
CA PRO A 452 12.12 -1.12 -41.51
C PRO A 452 13.23 -1.23 -40.47
N ASP A 453 13.14 -0.44 -39.39
CA ASP A 453 14.11 -0.44 -38.30
C ASP A 453 13.78 -1.51 -37.23
N ASN A 454 12.66 -2.23 -37.38
CA ASN A 454 12.08 -3.17 -36.41
C ASN A 454 11.69 -2.58 -35.05
N TYR A 455 11.58 -1.25 -34.94
CA TYR A 455 11.06 -0.52 -33.79
C TYR A 455 10.43 0.81 -34.25
N ILE A 456 9.73 1.48 -33.32
CA ILE A 456 9.34 2.88 -33.47
C ILE A 456 9.83 3.62 -32.22
N ASN A 457 10.66 4.65 -32.40
CA ASN A 457 10.98 5.61 -31.36
C ASN A 457 10.73 7.01 -31.91
N VAL A 458 9.77 7.71 -31.31
CA VAL A 458 9.39 9.07 -31.69
C VAL A 458 9.41 10.00 -30.50
N MET A 459 9.79 11.25 -30.76
CA MET A 459 9.92 12.27 -29.72
C MET A 459 9.30 13.59 -30.17
N TRP A 460 8.32 14.08 -29.41
CA TRP A 460 7.87 15.46 -29.46
C TRP A 460 8.74 16.30 -28.54
N HIS A 461 9.36 17.37 -29.04
CA HIS A 461 10.32 18.17 -28.25
C HIS A 461 9.69 19.07 -27.19
N LYS A 462 8.36 19.17 -27.15
CA LYS A 462 7.64 20.05 -26.25
C LYS A 462 6.42 19.35 -25.67
N VAL A 463 6.31 19.40 -24.35
CA VAL A 463 5.08 19.07 -23.62
C VAL A 463 4.17 20.31 -23.66
N GLU A 464 2.97 20.18 -24.23
CA GLU A 464 2.01 21.28 -24.38
C GLU A 464 1.14 21.46 -23.13
N ALA A 465 0.69 20.35 -22.56
CA ALA A 465 -0.06 20.31 -21.33
C ALA A 465 0.49 19.18 -20.45
N LEU A 466 0.61 19.45 -19.17
CA LEU A 466 0.97 18.47 -18.15
C LEU A 466 0.11 18.74 -16.91
N GLN A 467 -0.52 17.69 -16.40
CA GLN A 467 -1.24 17.72 -15.14
C GLN A 467 -0.72 16.59 -14.26
N MET A 468 -0.07 16.96 -13.16
CA MET A 468 0.43 16.03 -12.15
C MET A 468 -0.50 16.01 -10.92
N PRO A 469 -0.58 14.90 -10.17
CA PRO A 469 -1.45 14.75 -9.00
C PRO A 469 -0.86 15.36 -7.71
N GLU A 470 -0.20 16.52 -7.81
CA GLU A 470 0.50 17.19 -6.69
C GLU A 470 -0.42 17.44 -5.48
N GLY A 471 -1.67 17.83 -5.73
CA GLY A 471 -2.65 18.10 -4.67
C GLY A 471 -3.01 16.85 -3.87
N PRO A 472 -3.49 15.77 -4.53
CA PRO A 472 -3.68 14.46 -3.91
C PRO A 472 -2.45 13.93 -3.18
N GLU A 473 -1.27 13.94 -3.80
CA GLU A 473 -0.01 13.46 -3.19
C GLU A 473 0.32 14.21 -1.91
N ARG A 474 0.31 15.55 -1.98
CA ARG A 474 0.54 16.40 -0.81
C ARG A 474 -0.48 16.13 0.31
N THR A 475 -1.73 15.88 -0.07
CA THR A 475 -2.79 15.54 0.90
C THR A 475 -2.51 14.22 1.59
N ARG A 476 -2.12 13.18 0.83
CA ARG A 476 -1.71 11.87 1.38
C ARG A 476 -0.53 12.03 2.36
N GLN A 477 0.51 12.74 1.95
CA GLN A 477 1.68 13.02 2.80
C GLN A 477 1.29 13.73 4.10
N ILE A 478 0.51 14.82 4.03
CA ILE A 478 0.07 15.57 5.22
C ILE A 478 -0.71 14.66 6.17
N ILE A 479 -1.68 13.89 5.65
CA ILE A 479 -2.53 13.02 6.46
C ILE A 479 -1.70 11.92 7.09
N GLY A 480 -0.81 11.28 6.34
CA GLY A 480 0.03 10.24 6.89
C GLY A 480 0.97 10.77 7.98
N TRP A 481 1.60 11.93 7.78
CA TRP A 481 2.39 12.58 8.84
C TRP A 481 1.58 12.86 10.10
N ILE A 482 0.36 13.39 9.96
CA ILE A 482 -0.56 13.58 11.08
C ILE A 482 -0.89 12.24 11.74
N GLY A 483 -1.18 11.21 10.95
CA GLY A 483 -1.55 9.87 11.41
C GLY A 483 -0.45 9.22 12.23
N ILE A 484 0.78 9.20 11.74
CA ILE A 484 1.92 8.56 12.43
C ILE A 484 2.31 9.32 13.71
N ILE A 485 2.29 10.66 13.69
CA ILE A 485 2.56 11.48 14.87
C ILE A 485 1.45 11.28 15.92
N ALA A 486 0.18 11.28 15.50
CA ALA A 486 -0.95 11.03 16.38
C ALA A 486 -0.88 9.62 17.00
N PHE A 487 -0.49 8.60 16.23
CA PHE A 487 -0.29 7.24 16.72
C PHE A 487 0.81 7.16 17.78
N VAL A 488 1.98 7.74 17.51
CA VAL A 488 3.10 7.81 18.46
C VAL A 488 2.70 8.57 19.72
N ALA A 489 2.02 9.71 19.59
CA ALA A 489 1.54 10.49 20.73
C ALA A 489 0.51 9.72 21.57
N LEU A 490 -0.45 9.04 20.93
CA LEU A 490 -1.46 8.22 21.59
C LEU A 490 -0.81 7.10 22.41
N PHE A 491 0.01 6.26 21.77
CA PHE A 491 0.63 5.12 22.46
C PHE A 491 1.73 5.56 23.42
N GLY A 492 2.40 6.69 23.17
CA GLY A 492 3.32 7.33 24.11
C GLY A 492 2.62 7.75 25.39
N GLY A 493 1.47 8.44 25.28
CA GLY A 493 0.63 8.80 26.42
C GLY A 493 0.10 7.57 27.14
N LEU A 494 -0.49 6.62 26.42
CA LEU A 494 -1.01 5.38 26.99
C LEU A 494 0.07 4.59 27.74
N ALA A 495 1.27 4.45 27.18
CA ALA A 495 2.38 3.80 27.83
C ALA A 495 2.83 4.58 29.08
N ALA A 496 2.98 5.90 29.00
CA ALA A 496 3.43 6.75 30.10
C ALA A 496 2.48 6.73 31.31
N PHE A 497 1.16 6.72 31.07
CA PHE A 497 0.14 6.76 32.12
C PHE A 497 -0.39 5.39 32.56
N ALA A 498 0.03 4.30 31.90
CA ALA A 498 -0.25 2.96 32.38
C ALA A 498 0.45 2.74 33.73
N ARG A 499 -0.33 2.73 34.82
CA ARG A 499 0.16 2.42 36.16
C ARG A 499 0.74 1.01 36.16
N VAL A 500 2.02 0.88 36.51
CA VAL A 500 2.59 -0.39 36.96
C VAL A 500 2.05 -0.63 38.36
N GLU A 501 0.92 -1.32 38.49
CA GLU A 501 0.48 -1.79 39.79
C GLU A 501 1.47 -2.87 40.24
N HIS A 502 2.40 -2.50 41.11
CA HIS A 502 3.26 -3.46 41.77
C HIS A 502 2.35 -4.38 42.60
N PRO A 503 2.52 -5.72 42.53
CA PRO A 503 1.82 -6.61 43.43
C PRO A 503 2.14 -6.16 44.85
N LYS A 504 1.08 -5.92 45.65
CA LYS A 504 1.27 -5.64 47.08
C LYS A 504 1.98 -6.86 47.70
N PRO A 505 2.99 -6.62 48.56
CA PRO A 505 3.78 -7.67 49.19
C PRO A 505 2.92 -8.63 50.02
#